data_AF-A0A497CU54-F1
#
_entry.id   AF-A0A497CU54-F1
#
_cell.length_a   1.000
_cell.length_b   1.000
_cell.length_c   1.000
_cell.angle_alpha   90.00
_cell.angle_beta   90.00
_cell.angle_gamma   90.00
#
_symmetry.space_group_name_H-M   'P 1'
#
loop_
_entity.id
_entity.type
_entity.pdbx_description
1 polymer ?
#
loop_
_entity_poly.entity_id
_entity_poly.type
_entity_poly.pdbx_seq_one_letter_code
_entity_poly.pdbx_strand_id
1 'polypeptide(L)' 'VSTNQLGTDELLVKIGCEKSYFSSDKIIKDHFRAKLRVAPEITFYAPAEIYQIQMPAKNRKPVIFVDKRNH' A
#
# COMPACT_ATOMS: atom_id res chain seq x y z
N VAL A 1 -6.49 3.34 1.28
CA VAL A 1 -7.73 2.88 0.62
C VAL A 1 -8.44 4.08 0.03
N SER A 2 -9.09 3.95 -1.12
CA SER A 2 -9.83 5.00 -1.82
C SER A 2 -11.07 4.41 -2.49
N THR A 3 -11.98 5.25 -2.97
CA THR A 3 -13.17 4.82 -3.71
C THR A 3 -12.94 5.03 -5.20
N ASN A 4 -13.28 4.04 -6.02
CA ASN A 4 -13.13 4.13 -7.48
C ASN A 4 -14.39 4.60 -8.19
N GLN A 5 -14.30 4.78 -9.51
CA GLN A 5 -15.43 5.26 -10.34
C GLN A 5 -16.65 4.34 -10.32
N LEU A 6 -16.47 3.07 -9.94
CA LEU A 6 -17.53 2.07 -9.81
C LEU A 6 -18.09 1.99 -8.37
N GLY A 7 -17.66 2.87 -7.46
CA GLY A 7 -18.09 2.88 -6.06
C GLY A 7 -17.52 1.75 -5.20
N THR A 8 -16.51 1.04 -5.70
CA THR A 8 -15.81 -0.03 -4.96
C THR A 8 -14.52 0.49 -4.33
N ASP A 9 -14.11 -0.12 -3.22
CA ASP A 9 -12.85 0.19 -2.57
C ASP A 9 -11.65 -0.26 -3.43
N GLU A 10 -10.72 0.67 -3.64
CA GLU A 10 -9.40 0.42 -4.21
C GLU A 10 -8.32 0.47 -3.14
N LEU A 11 -7.40 -0.50 -3.22
CA LEU A 11 -6.29 -0.64 -2.28
C LEU A 11 -4.96 -0.47 -3.00
N LEU A 12 -4.24 0.60 -2.64
CA LEU A 12 -2.85 0.83 -3.04
C LEU A 12 -1.91 0.48 -1.88
N VAL A 13 -0.98 -0.44 -2.11
CA VAL A 13 0.04 -0.86 -1.15
C VAL A 13 1.40 -0.34 -1.61
N LYS A 14 1.99 0.55 -0.80
CA LYS A 14 3.33 1.10 -1.04
C LYS A 14 4.35 0.35 -0.20
N ILE A 15 5.39 -0.19 -0.82
CA ILE A 15 6.36 -1.07 -0.16
C ILE A 15 7.77 -0.53 -0.33
N GLY A 16 8.50 -0.42 0.79
CA GLY A 16 9.91 -0.04 0.80
C GLY A 16 10.76 -1.27 0.56
N CYS A 17 11.50 -1.32 -0.54
CA CYS A 17 12.31 -2.48 -0.89
C CYS A 17 13.56 -2.05 -1.66
N GLU A 18 14.74 -2.50 -1.22
CA GLU A 18 15.99 -2.23 -1.95
C GLU A 18 16.14 -3.10 -3.20
N LYS A 19 15.59 -4.31 -3.16
CA LYS A 19 15.62 -5.29 -4.26
C LYS A 19 14.30 -6.04 -4.31
N SER A 20 13.45 -5.69 -5.27
CA SER A 20 12.25 -6.48 -5.57
C SER A 20 12.62 -7.68 -6.44
N TYR A 21 12.09 -8.85 -6.11
CA TYR A 21 12.21 -10.03 -6.97
C TYR A 21 11.00 -10.13 -7.89
N PHE A 22 11.18 -10.76 -9.05
CA PHE A 22 10.13 -10.89 -10.07
C PHE A 22 8.79 -11.47 -9.53
N SER A 23 8.86 -12.34 -8.52
CA SER A 23 7.69 -12.97 -7.90
C SER A 23 7.10 -12.23 -6.70
N SER A 24 7.76 -11.18 -6.19
CA SER A 24 7.33 -10.49 -4.97
C SER A 24 5.92 -9.93 -5.11
N ASP A 25 5.64 -9.27 -6.23
CA ASP A 25 4.35 -8.63 -6.50
C ASP A 25 3.19 -9.64 -6.50
N LYS A 26 3.41 -10.80 -7.14
CA LYS A 26 2.44 -11.90 -7.22
C LYS A 26 2.14 -12.47 -5.84
N ILE A 27 3.18 -12.77 -5.05
CA ILE A 27 3.03 -13.34 -3.71
C ILE A 27 2.22 -12.41 -2.80
N ILE A 28 2.49 -11.11 -2.86
CA ILE A 28 1.77 -10.12 -2.06
C ILE A 28 0.31 -10.06 -2.53
N LYS A 29 0.05 -9.92 -3.84
CA LYS A 29 -1.32 -9.93 -4.39
C LYS A 29 -2.10 -11.19 -3.99
N ASP A 30 -1.47 -12.36 -4.09
CA ASP A 30 -2.10 -13.63 -3.70
C ASP A 30 -2.40 -13.69 -2.20
N HIS A 31 -1.52 -13.13 -1.35
CA HIS A 31 -1.77 -13.03 0.09
C HIS A 31 -3.00 -12.17 0.41
N PHE A 32 -3.11 -10.99 -0.22
CA PHE A 32 -4.27 -10.13 -0.09
C PHE A 32 -5.54 -10.78 -0.66
N ARG A 33 -5.43 -11.46 -1.79
CA ARG A 33 -6.56 -12.18 -2.41
C ARG A 33 -7.07 -13.31 -1.51
N ALA A 34 -6.18 -14.05 -0.87
CA ALA A 34 -6.54 -15.16 0.01
C ALA A 34 -7.25 -14.70 1.28
N LYS A 35 -6.83 -13.57 1.87
CA LYS A 35 -7.36 -13.09 3.16
C LYS A 35 -8.51 -12.09 3.03
N LEU A 36 -8.37 -11.15 2.12
CA LEU A 36 -9.28 -10.01 1.98
C LEU A 36 -10.09 -10.05 0.68
N ARG A 37 -9.82 -11.03 -0.21
CA ARG A 37 -10.48 -11.17 -1.52
C ARG A 37 -10.35 -9.94 -2.42
N VAL A 38 -9.27 -9.17 -2.24
CA VAL A 38 -8.94 -8.00 -3.06
C VAL A 38 -7.59 -8.22 -3.73
N ALA A 39 -7.43 -7.69 -4.94
CA ALA A 39 -6.15 -7.61 -5.63
C ALA A 39 -5.65 -6.17 -5.56
N PRO A 40 -4.77 -5.83 -4.60
CA PRO A 40 -4.27 -4.47 -4.48
C PRO A 40 -3.35 -4.10 -5.64
N GLU A 41 -3.28 -2.81 -5.92
CA GLU A 41 -2.18 -2.23 -6.68
C GLU A 41 -0.95 -2.14 -5.78
N ILE A 42 0.20 -2.57 -6.29
CA ILE A 42 1.46 -2.59 -5.56
C ILE A 42 2.43 -1.63 -6.24
N THR A 43 3.09 -0.81 -5.44
CA THR A 43 4.18 0.06 -5.91
C THR A 43 5.36 -0.04 -4.97
N PHE A 44 6.54 -0.31 -5.55
CA PHE A 44 7.80 -0.37 -4.81
C PHE A 44 8.48 0.99 -4.82
N TYR A 45 9.07 1.33 -3.68
CA TYR A 45 9.84 2.54 -3.44
C TYR A 45 11.12 2.18 -2.68
N ALA A 46 12.08 3.10 -2.62
CA ALA A 46 13.20 2.93 -1.72
C ALA A 46 12.72 2.94 -0.26
N PRO A 47 13.34 2.17 0.66
CA PRO A 47 12.97 2.18 2.08
C PRO A 47 12.97 3.59 2.70
N ALA A 48 13.92 4.44 2.30
CA ALA A 48 14.00 5.82 2.76
C ALA A 48 12.78 6.66 2.38
N GLU A 49 12.23 6.49 1.17
CA GLU A 49 11.04 7.21 0.71
C GLU A 49 9.80 6.80 1.51
N ILE A 50 9.64 5.51 1.78
CA ILE A 50 8.54 4.99 2.59
C ILE A 50 8.64 5.47 4.03
N TYR A 51 9.86 5.54 4.58
CA TYR A 51 10.08 6.09 5.91
C TYR A 51 9.62 7.56 6.00
N GLN A 52 9.94 8.39 5.00
CA GLN A 52 9.47 9.77 4.93
C GLN A 52 7.94 9.87 4.85
N ILE A 53 7.31 8.98 4.07
CA ILE A 53 5.84 8.92 3.97
C ILE A 53 5.21 8.51 5.31
N GLN A 54 5.81 7.54 6.01
CA GLN A 54 5.31 7.04 7.28
C GLN A 54 5.52 8.02 8.43
N MET A 55 6.60 8.82 8.41
CA MET A 55 6.96 9.75 9.49
C MET A 55 6.84 11.22 9.06
N PRO A 56 5.61 11.75 8.87
CA PRO A 56 5.44 13.17 8.58
C PRO A 56 5.84 14.01 9.80
N ALA A 57 6.48 15.16 9.57
CA ALA A 57 7.15 16.00 10.59
C ALA A 57 6.29 16.38 11.83
N LYS A 58 4.96 16.33 11.72
CA LYS A 58 4.03 16.63 12.83
C LYS A 58 3.63 15.41 13.67
N ASN A 59 3.92 14.19 13.21
CA ASN A 59 3.57 12.95 13.91
C ASN A 59 4.80 12.27 14.50
N ARG A 60 4.71 11.93 15.79
CA ARG A 60 5.71 11.11 16.50
C ARG A 60 5.53 9.61 16.31
N LYS A 61 4.49 9.18 15.59
CA LYS A 61 4.18 7.76 15.31
C LYS A 61 4.06 7.53 13.80
N PRO A 62 4.51 6.38 13.29
CA PRO A 62 4.43 6.08 11.88
C PRO A 62 2.97 5.89 11.44
N VAL A 63 2.62 6.49 10.30
CA VAL A 63 1.32 6.33 9.64
C VAL A 63 1.47 5.24 8.58
N ILE A 64 0.93 4.06 8.89
CA ILE A 64 0.99 2.88 8.00
C ILE A 64 -0.29 2.65 7.19
N PHE A 65 -1.36 3.36 7.54
CA PHE A 65 -2.65 3.27 6.87
C PHE A 65 -3.19 4.67 6.62
N VAL A 66 -3.62 4.91 5.37
CA VAL A 66 -4.23 6.17 4.96
C VAL A 66 -5.55 5.85 4.30
N ASP A 67 -6.61 6.42 4.85
CA ASP A 67 -7.96 6.36 4.30
C ASP A 67 -8.23 7.62 3.47
N LYS A 68 -8.62 7.43 2.21
CA LYS A 68 -8.97 8.47 1.24
C LYS A 68 -10.33 8.18 0.60
N ARG A 69 -11.17 7.37 1.25
CA ARG A 69 -12.54 7.15 0.77
C ARG A 69 -13.31 8.46 0.89
N ASN A 70 -14.04 8.82 -0.17
CA ASN A 70 -14.91 9.99 -0.15
C ASN A 70 -16.20 9.57 0.54
N HIS A 71 -16.40 10.03 1.77
CA HIS A 71 -17.65 9.93 2.50
C HIS A 71 -18.57 11.10 2.15
#